data_AF-A0A7J2PVD2-F1
#
_entry.id   AF-A0A7J2PVD2-F1
#
_cell.length_a   1.000
_cell.length_b   1.000
_cell.length_c   1.000
_cell.angle_alpha   90.00
_cell.angle_beta   90.00
_cell.angle_gamma   90.00
#
_symmetry.space_group_name_H-M   'P 1'
#
loop_
_entity.id
_entity.type
_entity.pdbx_description
1 polymer ?
#
loop_
_entity_poly.entity_id
_entity_poly.type
_entity_poly.pdbx_seq_one_letter_code
_entity_poly.pdbx_strand_id
1 'polypeptide(L)'
;MIENFSKNIQLLKEQTEYYPIIAEIAKLNRIELIEFKKRFVRTIEKCKEKDITIPFRMYLPRTDCGFVFAPLNKRASNHWKTALNNFTVAQKYDQKAYRCVGLVMFETEIDGETVLDMYWSFMEQNWEYNAEIEKLLLENFPFREVKLKRMDNRYVE
;
A
#
# COMPACT_ATOMS: atom_id res chain seq x y z
N MET A 1 -17.75 0.73 10.73
CA MET A 1 -18.28 1.97 10.13
C MET A 1 -17.12 2.66 9.45
N ILE A 2 -17.08 2.65 8.11
CA ILE A 2 -16.04 3.29 7.27
C ILE A 2 -16.69 4.53 6.64
N GLU A 3 -17.05 5.52 7.46
CA GLU A 3 -17.76 6.71 6.96
C GLU A 3 -16.83 7.86 6.58
N ASN A 4 -15.50 7.72 6.75
CA ASN A 4 -14.54 8.80 6.48
C ASN A 4 -13.33 8.38 5.62
N PHE A 5 -13.42 7.29 4.85
CA PHE A 5 -12.30 6.85 4.01
C PHE A 5 -11.89 7.90 2.98
N SER A 6 -12.85 8.56 2.33
CA SER A 6 -12.59 9.60 1.31
C SER A 6 -11.99 10.89 1.88
N LYS A 7 -12.33 11.26 3.12
CA LYS A 7 -11.84 12.51 3.74
C LYS A 7 -10.36 12.46 4.13
N ASN A 8 -9.82 11.25 4.35
CA ASN A 8 -8.46 11.08 4.84
C ASN A 8 -7.47 10.70 3.74
N ILE A 9 -7.85 10.77 2.45
CA ILE A 9 -6.93 10.53 1.34
C ILE A 9 -6.25 11.86 1.01
N GLN A 10 -5.04 12.07 1.54
CA GLN A 10 -4.17 13.14 1.06
C GLN A 10 -3.30 12.60 -0.09
N LEU A 11 -3.39 13.25 -1.25
CA LEU A 11 -2.75 12.80 -2.51
C LEU A 11 -1.42 13.53 -2.74
N LEU A 12 -0.50 12.90 -3.46
CA LEU A 12 0.76 13.51 -3.88
C LEU A 12 0.57 14.57 -4.97
N LYS A 13 -0.51 14.48 -5.76
CA LYS A 13 -0.97 15.46 -6.75
C LYS A 13 -2.51 15.47 -6.83
N GLU A 14 -3.06 16.61 -7.28
CA GLU A 14 -4.46 17.04 -7.58
C GLU A 14 -5.70 16.22 -7.13
N GLN A 15 -6.83 16.94 -7.03
CA GLN A 15 -8.12 16.52 -6.43
C GLN A 15 -8.81 15.26 -7.04
N THR A 16 -8.31 14.65 -8.12
CA THR A 16 -8.96 13.53 -8.84
C THR A 16 -8.16 12.22 -8.86
N GLU A 17 -6.97 12.13 -8.26
CA GLU A 17 -6.12 10.91 -8.30
C GLU A 17 -6.62 9.73 -7.43
N TYR A 18 -7.73 9.88 -6.69
CA TYR A 18 -8.27 8.81 -5.86
C TYR A 18 -9.19 7.83 -6.62
N TYR A 19 -9.75 8.23 -7.77
CA TYR A 19 -10.66 7.36 -8.54
C TYR A 19 -10.02 6.04 -8.98
N PRO A 20 -8.78 6.02 -9.52
CA PRO A 20 -8.12 4.77 -9.87
C PRO A 20 -7.92 3.85 -8.66
N ILE A 21 -7.61 4.42 -7.49
CA ILE A 21 -7.44 3.65 -6.25
C ILE A 21 -8.76 2.97 -5.86
N ILE A 22 -9.87 3.73 -5.86
CA ILE A 22 -11.19 3.17 -5.55
C ILE A 22 -11.56 2.10 -6.57
N ALA A 23 -11.28 2.32 -7.86
CA ALA A 23 -11.55 1.36 -8.92
C ALA A 23 -10.77 0.05 -8.71
N GLU A 24 -9.49 0.09 -8.31
CA GLU A 24 -8.72 -1.11 -7.98
C GLU A 24 -9.24 -1.85 -6.75
N ILE A 25 -9.69 -1.12 -5.72
CA ILE A 25 -10.28 -1.73 -4.52
C ILE A 25 -11.65 -2.35 -4.85
N ALA A 26 -12.44 -1.71 -5.71
CA ALA A 26 -13.75 -2.22 -6.14
C ALA A 26 -13.64 -3.50 -6.97
N LYS A 27 -12.49 -3.73 -7.63
CA LYS A 27 -12.24 -4.97 -8.38
C LYS A 27 -12.01 -6.18 -7.48
N LEU A 28 -11.75 -6.01 -6.18
CA LEU A 28 -11.42 -7.10 -5.26
C LEU A 28 -12.61 -8.06 -5.07
N ASN A 29 -12.37 -9.36 -5.21
CA ASN A 29 -13.35 -10.37 -4.79
C ASN A 29 -13.40 -10.48 -3.26
N ARG A 30 -14.37 -11.25 -2.74
CA ARG A 30 -14.59 -11.38 -1.30
C ARG A 30 -13.34 -11.84 -0.53
N ILE A 31 -12.57 -12.78 -1.07
CA ILE A 31 -11.39 -13.32 -0.38
C ILE A 31 -10.22 -12.32 -0.46
N GLU A 32 -10.01 -11.70 -1.62
CA GLU A 32 -9.02 -10.63 -1.82
C GLU A 32 -9.30 -9.45 -0.89
N LEU A 33 -10.56 -9.05 -0.73
CA LEU A 33 -10.99 -7.97 0.15
C LEU A 33 -10.74 -8.29 1.64
N ILE A 34 -10.91 -9.55 2.06
CA ILE A 34 -10.56 -9.99 3.42
C ILE A 34 -9.05 -9.83 3.66
N GLU A 35 -8.22 -10.26 2.70
CA GLU A 35 -6.76 -10.15 2.81
C GLU A 35 -6.25 -8.70 2.72
N PHE A 36 -6.93 -7.85 1.94
CA PHE A 36 -6.70 -6.41 1.90
C PHE A 36 -7.01 -5.79 3.27
N LYS A 37 -8.22 -6.03 3.80
CA LYS A 37 -8.66 -5.48 5.10
C LYS A 37 -7.74 -5.91 6.23
N LYS A 38 -7.27 -7.16 6.22
CA LYS A 38 -6.33 -7.68 7.20
C LYS A 38 -5.02 -6.89 7.22
N ARG A 39 -4.46 -6.55 6.06
CA ARG A 39 -3.21 -5.76 5.96
C ARG A 39 -3.45 -4.30 6.32
N PHE A 40 -4.58 -3.74 5.90
CA PHE A 40 -5.00 -2.39 6.25
C PHE A 40 -5.13 -2.21 7.78
N VAL A 41 -5.86 -3.10 8.45
CA VAL A 41 -6.02 -3.07 9.92
C VAL A 41 -4.69 -3.25 10.63
N ARG A 42 -3.84 -4.18 10.17
CA ARG A 42 -2.49 -4.36 10.73
C ARG A 42 -1.61 -3.12 10.57
N THR A 43 -1.79 -2.37 9.48
CA THR A 43 -1.05 -1.12 9.26
C THR A 43 -1.46 -0.09 10.31
N ILE A 44 -2.76 0.05 10.57
CA ILE A 44 -3.28 0.91 11.64
C ILE A 44 -2.72 0.51 13.00
N GLU A 45 -2.77 -0.79 13.35
CA GLU A 45 -2.23 -1.30 14.62
C GLU A 45 -0.74 -0.96 14.78
N LYS A 46 0.03 -1.09 13.69
CA LYS A 46 1.48 -0.85 13.71
C LYS A 46 1.88 0.62 13.70
N CYS A 47 1.01 1.53 13.27
CA CYS A 47 1.27 2.97 13.41
C CYS A 47 1.29 3.43 14.87
N LYS A 48 0.61 2.70 15.76
CA LYS A 48 0.56 2.98 17.21
C LYS A 48 1.80 2.50 17.96
N GLU A 49 2.59 1.64 17.32
CA GLU A 49 3.81 1.10 17.90
C GLU A 49 4.99 2.04 17.62
N LYS A 50 5.97 2.08 18.53
CA LYS A 50 7.16 2.92 18.36
C LYS A 50 8.18 2.32 17.38
N ASP A 51 8.04 1.04 17.09
CA ASP A 51 9.00 0.27 16.31
C ASP A 51 8.81 0.45 14.80
N ILE A 52 9.94 0.45 14.09
CA ILE A 52 9.91 0.46 12.62
C ILE A 52 9.35 -0.88 12.14
N THR A 53 8.28 -0.80 11.35
CA THR A 53 7.61 -1.98 10.80
C THR A 53 7.80 -2.06 9.30
N ILE A 54 8.28 -3.21 8.82
CA ILE A 54 8.38 -3.52 7.39
C ILE A 54 6.98 -3.49 6.75
N PRO A 55 6.80 -2.85 5.58
CA PRO A 55 5.51 -2.77 4.91
C PRO A 55 4.83 -4.12 4.67
N PHE A 56 3.50 -4.11 4.76
CA PHE A 56 2.67 -5.22 4.33
C PHE A 56 2.40 -5.10 2.83
N ARG A 57 2.30 -6.24 2.15
CA ARG A 57 2.03 -6.25 0.71
C ARG A 57 1.18 -7.41 0.26
N MET A 58 0.53 -7.24 -0.88
CA MET A 58 -0.14 -8.30 -1.63
C MET A 58 -0.09 -8.00 -3.12
N TYR A 59 -0.15 -9.05 -3.92
CA TYR A 59 -0.25 -8.95 -5.37
C TYR A 59 -1.42 -9.81 -5.83
N LEU A 60 -2.19 -9.29 -6.79
CA LEU A 60 -3.38 -9.94 -7.32
C LEU A 60 -3.15 -10.27 -8.79
N PRO A 61 -2.81 -11.54 -9.12
CA PRO A 61 -2.57 -11.93 -10.50
C PRO A 61 -3.78 -11.69 -11.41
N ARG A 62 -5.00 -11.86 -10.89
CA ARG A 62 -6.24 -11.70 -11.67
C ARG A 62 -6.43 -10.28 -12.21
N THR A 63 -6.01 -9.27 -11.46
CA THR A 63 -6.14 -7.87 -11.85
C THR A 63 -4.80 -7.22 -12.16
N ASP A 64 -3.70 -7.97 -12.13
CA ASP A 64 -2.33 -7.49 -12.26
C ASP A 64 -2.08 -6.18 -11.48
N CYS A 65 -2.40 -6.23 -10.18
CA CYS A 65 -2.33 -5.07 -9.30
C CYS A 65 -1.66 -5.43 -7.98
N GLY A 66 -0.60 -4.69 -7.64
CA GLY A 66 0.05 -4.72 -6.34
C GLY A 66 -0.61 -3.78 -5.34
N PHE A 67 -0.58 -4.15 -4.06
CA PHE A 67 -0.94 -3.27 -2.95
C PHE A 67 0.18 -3.30 -1.91
N VAL A 68 0.62 -2.12 -1.46
CA VAL A 68 1.59 -1.97 -0.39
C VAL A 68 1.05 -1.04 0.70
N PHE A 69 1.23 -1.43 1.95
CA PHE A 69 0.75 -0.74 3.14
C PHE A 69 1.93 -0.52 4.09
N ALA A 70 2.37 0.72 4.21
CA ALA A 70 3.57 1.13 4.92
C ALA A 70 3.19 1.92 6.19
N PRO A 71 3.21 1.28 7.37
CA PRO A 71 3.11 2.00 8.63
C PRO A 71 4.41 2.77 8.88
N LEU A 72 4.31 4.06 9.16
CA LEU A 72 5.42 4.90 9.58
C LEU A 72 5.23 5.31 11.04
N ASN A 73 6.34 5.45 11.76
CA ASN A 73 6.31 6.11 13.06
C ASN A 73 6.34 7.64 12.89
N LYS A 74 5.97 8.38 13.95
CA LYS A 74 5.94 9.85 13.96
C LYS A 74 7.29 10.51 13.59
N ARG A 75 8.42 9.82 13.72
CA ARG A 75 9.74 10.35 13.32
C ARG A 75 9.96 10.27 11.81
N ALA A 76 9.48 9.19 11.19
CA ALA A 76 9.60 8.95 9.75
C ALA A 76 8.52 9.65 8.92
N SER A 77 7.47 10.19 9.56
CA SER A 77 6.37 10.89 8.88
C SER A 77 6.85 12.05 8.01
N ASN A 78 7.91 12.77 8.40
CA ASN A 78 8.48 13.86 7.60
C ASN A 78 8.96 13.41 6.19
N HIS A 79 9.21 12.11 6.01
CA HIS A 79 9.64 11.51 4.75
C HIS A 79 8.54 10.68 4.08
N TRP A 80 7.26 10.87 4.45
CA TRP A 80 6.15 10.05 3.97
C TRP A 80 6.04 10.02 2.44
N LYS A 81 6.30 11.14 1.75
CA LYS A 81 6.23 11.21 0.28
C LYS A 81 7.22 10.27 -0.38
N THR A 82 8.47 10.33 0.08
CA THR A 82 9.56 9.48 -0.39
C THR A 82 9.28 8.02 -0.06
N ALA A 83 8.83 7.73 1.16
CA ALA A 83 8.45 6.39 1.57
C ALA A 83 7.33 5.81 0.68
N LEU A 84 6.25 6.57 0.47
CA LEU A 84 5.11 6.16 -0.34
C LEU A 84 5.54 5.85 -1.78
N ASN A 85 6.29 6.75 -2.41
CA ASN A 85 6.79 6.54 -3.77
C ASN A 85 7.70 5.30 -3.83
N ASN A 86 8.71 5.22 -2.96
CA ASN A 86 9.70 4.14 -2.99
C ASN A 86 9.08 2.78 -2.76
N PHE A 87 8.18 2.64 -1.78
CA PHE A 87 7.51 1.37 -1.53
C PHE A 87 6.56 0.98 -2.65
N THR A 88 5.88 1.94 -3.28
CA THR A 88 4.98 1.66 -4.42
C THR A 88 5.77 1.20 -5.64
N VAL A 89 6.85 1.91 -5.97
CA VAL A 89 7.76 1.54 -7.07
C VAL A 89 8.39 0.17 -6.82
N ALA A 90 8.95 -0.05 -5.63
CA ALA A 90 9.58 -1.31 -5.26
C ALA A 90 8.60 -2.48 -5.34
N GLN A 91 7.37 -2.31 -4.82
CA GLN A 91 6.35 -3.36 -4.87
C GLN A 91 5.95 -3.68 -6.31
N LYS A 92 5.71 -2.66 -7.12
CA LYS A 92 5.35 -2.82 -8.54
C LYS A 92 6.45 -3.55 -9.30
N TYR A 93 7.69 -3.13 -9.11
CA TYR A 93 8.84 -3.66 -9.81
C TYR A 93 9.13 -5.12 -9.42
N ASP A 94 9.18 -5.41 -8.12
CA ASP A 94 9.44 -6.76 -7.59
C ASP A 94 8.41 -7.79 -8.08
N GLN A 95 7.14 -7.40 -8.14
CA GLN A 95 6.05 -8.28 -8.60
C GLN A 95 5.85 -8.28 -10.11
N LYS A 96 6.63 -7.46 -10.84
CA LYS A 96 6.47 -7.22 -12.29
C LYS A 96 5.06 -6.79 -12.68
N ALA A 97 4.41 -6.04 -11.81
CA ALA A 97 3.00 -5.69 -11.95
C ALA A 97 2.79 -4.51 -12.92
N TYR A 98 1.68 -4.52 -13.65
CA TYR A 98 1.25 -3.37 -14.47
C TYR A 98 0.73 -2.21 -13.61
N ARG A 99 0.01 -2.52 -12.52
CA ARG A 99 -0.55 -1.52 -11.59
C ARG A 99 -0.08 -1.74 -10.15
N CYS A 100 -0.01 -0.65 -9.39
CA CYS A 100 0.24 -0.73 -7.95
C CYS A 100 -0.44 0.42 -7.20
N VAL A 101 -1.08 0.08 -6.08
CA VAL A 101 -1.62 1.02 -5.09
C VAL A 101 -0.70 1.03 -3.87
N GLY A 102 -0.24 2.22 -3.51
CA GLY A 102 0.53 2.46 -2.29
C GLY A 102 -0.29 3.16 -1.23
N LEU A 103 0.00 2.83 0.02
CA LEU A 103 -0.56 3.47 1.20
C LEU A 103 0.52 3.66 2.25
N VAL A 104 0.67 4.88 2.74
CA VAL A 104 1.43 5.21 3.93
C VAL A 104 0.48 5.70 5.01
N MET A 105 0.68 5.24 6.24
CA MET A 105 -0.05 5.72 7.40
C MET A 105 0.90 6.09 8.54
N PHE A 106 0.53 7.07 9.35
CA PHE A 106 1.20 7.37 10.62
C PHE A 106 0.30 8.17 11.55
N GLU A 107 0.62 8.13 12.84
CA GLU A 107 -0.04 8.99 13.84
C GLU A 107 0.47 10.43 13.75
N THR A 108 -0.47 11.38 13.76
CA THR A 108 -0.24 12.81 13.89
C THR A 108 -1.10 13.38 15.03
N GLU A 109 -0.85 14.61 15.43
CA GLU A 109 -1.65 15.33 16.43
C GLU A 109 -2.32 16.53 15.75
N ILE A 110 -3.65 16.57 15.80
CA ILE A 110 -4.46 17.70 15.34
C ILE A 110 -5.32 18.13 16.52
N ASP A 111 -5.22 19.40 16.90
CA ASP A 111 -5.99 20.00 18.01
C ASP A 111 -5.88 19.23 19.34
N GLY A 112 -4.73 18.60 19.60
CA GLY A 112 -4.48 17.80 20.82
C GLY A 112 -5.02 16.37 20.77
N GLU A 113 -5.65 15.96 19.67
CA GLU A 113 -6.11 14.59 19.45
C GLU A 113 -5.15 13.83 18.53
N THR A 114 -4.84 12.58 18.90
CA THR A 114 -4.06 11.68 18.05
C THR A 114 -4.95 11.14 16.94
N VAL A 115 -4.60 11.45 15.69
CA VAL A 115 -5.31 11.00 14.49
C VAL A 115 -4.36 10.26 13.56
N LEU A 116 -4.91 9.47 12.64
CA LEU A 116 -4.13 8.76 11.63
C LEU A 116 -4.21 9.50 10.29
N ASP A 117 -3.06 9.99 9.85
CA ASP A 117 -2.91 10.48 8.48
C ASP A 117 -2.68 9.31 7.53
N MET A 118 -3.31 9.40 6.36
CA MET A 118 -3.23 8.39 5.32
C MET A 118 -2.93 9.04 3.97
N TYR A 119 -1.89 8.54 3.32
CA TYR A 119 -1.48 9.02 2.01
C TYR A 119 -1.48 7.88 1.02
N TRP A 120 -2.03 8.12 -0.16
CA TRP A 120 -2.20 7.10 -1.18
C TRP A 120 -1.49 7.48 -2.46
N SER A 121 -1.05 6.47 -3.20
CA SER A 121 -0.51 6.63 -4.55
C SER A 121 -1.03 5.51 -5.45
N PHE A 122 -1.21 5.84 -6.72
CA PHE A 122 -1.50 4.88 -7.77
C PHE A 122 -0.45 4.99 -8.86
N MET A 123 0.02 3.84 -9.33
CA MET A 123 0.94 3.74 -10.46
C MET A 123 0.40 2.76 -11.48
N GLU A 124 0.39 3.17 -12.74
CA GLU A 124 -0.02 2.37 -13.88
C GLU A 124 0.98 2.60 -15.02
N GLN A 125 1.78 1.58 -15.30
CA GLN A 125 2.76 1.60 -16.39
C GLN A 125 3.20 0.17 -16.70
N ASN A 126 3.64 -0.09 -17.93
CA ASN A 126 4.26 -1.38 -18.26
C ASN A 126 5.47 -1.63 -17.35
N TRP A 127 5.71 -2.90 -17.05
CA TRP A 127 6.95 -3.27 -16.39
C TRP A 127 8.09 -3.21 -17.39
N GLU A 128 9.16 -2.51 -17.01
CA GLU A 128 10.38 -2.40 -17.77
C GLU A 128 11.55 -2.62 -16.82
N TYR A 129 12.56 -3.34 -17.30
CA TYR A 129 13.76 -3.56 -16.52
C TYR A 129 14.45 -2.23 -16.21
N ASN A 130 14.84 -2.05 -14.95
CA ASN A 130 15.55 -0.87 -14.49
C ASN A 130 16.72 -1.31 -13.61
N ALA A 131 17.94 -1.17 -14.13
CA ALA A 131 19.15 -1.63 -13.46
C ALA A 131 19.39 -0.94 -12.10
N GLU A 132 18.94 0.31 -11.93
CA GLU A 132 19.07 1.03 -10.66
C GLU A 132 18.13 0.44 -9.61
N ILE A 133 16.86 0.19 -9.98
CA ILE A 133 15.88 -0.44 -9.09
C ILE A 133 16.32 -1.86 -8.75
N GLU A 134 16.82 -2.63 -9.72
CA GLU A 134 17.35 -3.98 -9.51
C GLU A 134 18.46 -3.97 -8.46
N LYS A 135 19.45 -3.08 -8.61
CA LYS A 135 20.56 -2.93 -7.67
C LYS A 135 20.06 -2.54 -6.27
N LEU A 136 19.14 -1.57 -6.18
CA LEU A 136 18.59 -1.13 -4.90
C LEU A 136 17.84 -2.23 -4.17
N LEU A 137 17.07 -3.06 -4.89
CA LEU A 137 16.35 -4.18 -4.30
C LEU A 137 17.28 -5.31 -3.86
N LEU A 138 18.38 -5.55 -4.59
CA LEU A 138 19.41 -6.51 -4.20
C LEU A 138 20.17 -6.08 -2.94
N GLU A 139 20.47 -4.80 -2.81
CA GLU A 139 21.24 -4.26 -1.68
C GLU A 139 20.37 -4.03 -0.44
N ASN A 140 19.12 -3.58 -0.62
CA ASN A 140 18.26 -3.10 0.46
C ASN A 140 16.81 -3.52 0.26
N PHE A 141 16.54 -4.82 0.29
CA PHE A 141 15.19 -5.35 0.05
C PHE A 141 14.18 -4.86 1.11
N PRO A 142 13.17 -4.05 0.75
CA PRO A 142 12.34 -3.34 1.72
C PRO A 142 11.13 -4.14 2.21
N PHE A 143 11.01 -5.43 1.86
CA PHE A 143 9.82 -6.23 2.15
C PHE A 143 10.14 -7.56 2.82
N ARG A 144 9.10 -8.18 3.38
CA ARG A 144 9.16 -9.57 3.83
C ARG A 144 9.00 -10.51 2.63
N GLU A 145 9.54 -11.72 2.74
CA GLU A 145 9.30 -12.78 1.76
C GLU A 145 7.79 -13.04 1.57
N VAL A 146 7.38 -13.17 0.32
CA VAL A 146 5.98 -13.43 -0.03
C VAL A 146 5.67 -14.90 0.22
N LYS A 147 4.73 -15.18 1.13
CA LYS A 147 4.15 -16.52 1.26
C LYS A 147 3.04 -16.68 0.22
N LEU A 148 3.31 -17.40 -0.86
CA LEU A 148 2.31 -17.73 -1.88
C LEU A 148 1.21 -18.56 -1.21
N LYS A 149 -0.01 -18.01 -1.14
CA LYS A 149 -1.18 -18.72 -0.63
C LYS A 149 -2.19 -18.81 -1.76
N ARG A 150 -2.41 -20.02 -2.27
CA ARG A 150 -3.47 -20.27 -3.26
C ARG A 150 -4.81 -19.95 -2.60
N MET A 151 -5.57 -19.04 -3.18
CA MET A 151 -6.87 -18.58 -2.66
C MET A 151 -7.95 -19.13 -3.58
N ASP A 152 -8.48 -20.32 -3.26
CA ASP A 152 -9.58 -20.91 -4.02
C ASP A 152 -10.89 -20.19 -3.66
N ASN A 153 -11.52 -19.57 -4.66
CA ASN A 153 -12.91 -19.12 -4.56
C ASN A 153 -13.81 -20.37 -4.53
N ARG A 154 -14.50 -20.59 -3.40
CA ARG A 154 -15.45 -21.70 -3.25
C ARG A 154 -16.79 -21.50 -3.97
N TYR A 155 -16.86 -20.53 -4.87
CA TYR A 155 -18.04 -20.29 -5.69
C TYR A 155 -17.62 -20.44 -7.16
N VAL A 156 -17.86 -21.64 -7.67
CA VAL A 156 -17.99 -21.90 -9.10
C VAL A 156 -19.45 -21.57 -9.39
N GLU A 157 -19.70 -20.50 -10.14
CA GLU A 157 -20.96 -20.35 -10.88
C GLU A 157 -20.80 -20.97 -12.25
#